data_AF-A0A1Q9VXN8-F1
#
_entry.id   AF-A0A1Q9VXN8-F1
#
_cell.length_a   1.000
_cell.length_b   1.000
_cell.length_c   1.000
_cell.angle_alpha   90.00
_cell.angle_beta   90.00
_cell.angle_gamma   90.00
#
_symmetry.space_group_name_H-M   'P 1'
#
loop_
_entity.id
_entity.type
_entity.pdbx_description
1 polymer ?
#
loop_
_entity_poly.entity_id
_entity_poly.type
_entity_poly.pdbx_seq_one_letter_code
_entity_poly.pdbx_strand_id
1 'polypeptide(L)'
;MVGAGHVDTGTFEDEFSFLFIGDAQIGASGDVANDTAGWTQSLETMTERHPDASFLMSGGDQVNSAGSAQEYTGFLAPRQMQELRFSVTDGNHDVASSLYDQHFATPNLSTEHPRDYWYAFNDMLVVTLDSNYSSAADIAGHAEFLREVVGEHGDAYSWVVVTFHHSLYSQAFHSRDADVIRLREGLSPVLSELGVDAVFSGHDHIYTRSHLMEGTTPVVPAATPGVGDVLVPDDDQVLYITGNSASGSKYYAFDGQKPWTGLWEQERTPSYSEVDVTPEAFTVTTYETATARVMDEVTLQRAPQGPELVALTAQPRCLAGSAYVAVRATNGEDVPVDVTLTTPFGSRSVAAVAPGTSAYQSFPVRSTSVEAGSVTVTGTLDGASRDYEVPVSALTCG
;
A
#
# COMPACT_ATOMS: atom_id res chain seq x y z
N MET A 1 23.05 23.24 23.60
CA MET A 1 21.67 23.17 24.14
C MET A 1 21.08 21.91 23.56
N VAL A 2 20.72 20.93 24.40
CA VAL A 2 20.00 19.74 23.94
C VAL A 2 18.59 20.25 23.62
N GLY A 3 18.27 20.41 22.35
CA GLY A 3 16.89 20.68 21.95
C GLY A 3 16.07 19.49 22.42
N ALA A 4 14.99 19.73 23.15
CA ALA A 4 14.05 18.67 23.43
C ALA A 4 13.51 18.18 22.08
N GLY A 5 13.73 16.91 21.75
CA GLY A 5 13.07 16.28 20.62
C GLY A 5 11.56 16.46 20.81
N HIS A 6 10.90 17.04 19.83
CA HIS A 6 9.46 17.19 19.81
C HIS A 6 8.92 16.15 18.82
N VAL A 7 8.18 15.17 19.33
CA VAL A 7 7.44 14.22 18.50
C VAL A 7 5.96 14.57 18.63
N ASP A 8 5.32 14.93 17.52
CA ASP A 8 3.90 15.27 17.50
C ASP A 8 3.05 14.00 17.43
N THR A 9 2.28 13.70 18.47
CA THR A 9 1.40 12.53 18.61
C THR A 9 -0.05 12.77 18.22
N GLY A 10 -0.39 13.91 17.59
CA GLY A 10 -1.77 14.12 17.17
C GLY A 10 -2.17 13.22 15.99
N THR A 11 -3.47 12.90 15.96
CA THR A 11 -4.18 12.40 14.77
C THR A 11 -4.60 13.64 13.99
N PHE A 12 -3.95 13.91 12.87
CA PHE A 12 -4.24 15.08 12.06
C PHE A 12 -4.63 14.60 10.69
N GLU A 13 -5.89 14.90 10.36
CA GLU A 13 -6.45 14.94 9.02
C GLU A 13 -6.37 13.59 8.27
N ASP A 14 -7.29 13.35 7.33
CA ASP A 14 -7.25 12.09 6.56
C ASP A 14 -6.07 12.08 5.55
N GLU A 15 -5.27 13.16 5.55
CA GLU A 15 -4.15 13.42 4.67
C GLU A 15 -2.85 13.57 5.48
N PHE A 16 -1.79 12.88 5.05
CA PHE A 16 -0.46 12.98 5.66
C PHE A 16 0.62 12.58 4.66
N SER A 17 1.87 12.89 4.96
CA SER A 17 3.00 12.39 4.19
C SER A 17 4.08 11.73 5.05
N PHE A 18 4.87 10.86 4.44
CA PHE A 18 6.05 10.26 5.06
C PHE A 18 7.21 10.16 4.07
N LEU A 19 8.42 10.00 4.60
CA LEU A 19 9.62 9.82 3.79
C LEU A 19 10.01 8.34 3.76
N PHE A 20 10.35 7.82 2.59
CA PHE A 20 10.90 6.48 2.41
C PHE A 20 12.36 6.54 1.93
N ILE A 21 13.22 5.74 2.55
CA ILE A 21 14.62 5.58 2.17
C ILE A 21 14.97 4.12 1.86
N GLY A 22 15.76 3.91 0.80
CA GLY A 22 16.52 2.69 0.61
C GLY A 22 17.93 2.84 1.19
N ASP A 23 18.40 1.80 1.89
CA ASP A 23 19.82 1.51 2.13
C ASP A 23 20.71 2.74 2.43
N ALA A 24 20.60 3.28 3.66
CA ALA A 24 21.61 4.20 4.16
C ALA A 24 22.96 3.48 4.31
N GLN A 25 22.92 2.23 4.80
CA GLN A 25 24.00 1.25 4.85
C GLN A 25 25.37 1.87 5.16
N ILE A 26 25.46 2.52 6.32
CA ILE A 26 26.68 3.20 6.75
C ILE A 26 27.83 2.21 6.82
N GLY A 27 28.95 2.51 6.15
CA GLY A 27 30.13 1.67 6.07
C GLY A 27 30.27 0.90 4.74
N ALA A 28 29.24 0.90 3.88
CA ALA A 28 29.28 0.15 2.62
C ALA A 28 30.30 0.69 1.61
N SER A 29 30.65 1.99 1.67
CA SER A 29 31.72 2.55 0.83
C SER A 29 33.13 2.17 1.29
N GLY A 30 33.25 1.61 2.51
CA GLY A 30 34.51 1.44 3.21
C GLY A 30 34.97 2.68 3.99
N ASP A 31 34.20 3.77 3.97
CA ASP A 31 34.45 5.00 4.73
C ASP A 31 33.20 5.43 5.51
N VAL A 32 33.15 5.01 6.78
CA VAL A 32 32.04 5.33 7.69
C VAL A 32 31.82 6.83 7.84
N ALA A 33 32.88 7.65 7.81
CA ALA A 33 32.75 9.10 7.99
C ALA A 33 32.12 9.74 6.75
N ASN A 34 32.51 9.30 5.55
CA ASN A 34 31.90 9.75 4.30
C ASN A 34 30.42 9.34 4.21
N ASP A 35 30.11 8.08 4.52
CA ASP A 35 28.72 7.58 4.49
C ASP A 35 27.84 8.32 5.50
N THR A 36 28.37 8.59 6.71
CA THR A 36 27.68 9.39 7.74
C THR A 36 27.42 10.82 7.25
N ALA A 37 28.39 11.45 6.59
CA ALA A 37 28.24 12.80 6.06
C ALA A 37 27.18 12.85 4.94
N GLY A 38 27.21 11.88 4.01
CA GLY A 38 26.19 11.73 2.97
C GLY A 38 24.80 11.51 3.55
N TRP A 39 24.69 10.62 4.54
CA TRP A 39 23.43 10.37 5.24
C TRP A 39 22.90 11.60 5.99
N THR A 40 23.78 12.34 6.68
CA THR A 40 23.42 13.59 7.37
C THR A 40 22.89 14.62 6.39
N GLN A 41 23.60 14.86 5.28
CA GLN A 41 23.18 15.80 4.25
C GLN A 41 21.84 15.39 3.62
N SER A 42 21.64 14.08 3.42
CA SER A 42 20.40 13.53 2.93
C SER A 42 19.22 13.84 3.85
N LEU A 43 19.33 13.53 5.14
CA LEU A 43 18.27 13.83 6.11
C LEU A 43 18.02 15.33 6.26
N GLU A 44 19.06 16.17 6.27
CA GLU A 44 18.91 17.63 6.28
C GLU A 44 18.10 18.11 5.09
N THR A 45 18.43 17.62 3.90
CA THR A 45 17.75 18.00 2.66
C THR A 45 16.30 17.54 2.63
N MET A 46 16.04 16.27 2.98
CA MET A 46 14.70 15.70 2.99
C MET A 46 13.79 16.45 3.98
N THR A 47 14.26 16.69 5.20
CA THR A 47 13.47 17.36 6.23
C THR A 47 13.33 18.86 6.04
N GLU A 48 14.28 19.52 5.35
CA GLU A 48 14.11 20.92 4.94
C GLU A 48 13.04 21.07 3.84
N ARG A 49 12.94 20.10 2.93
CA ARG A 49 11.98 20.12 1.82
C ARG A 49 10.59 19.64 2.22
N HIS A 50 10.52 18.68 3.12
CA HIS A 50 9.29 18.05 3.59
C HIS A 50 9.16 18.24 5.11
N PRO A 51 8.99 19.49 5.58
CA PRO A 51 8.97 19.79 7.01
C PRO A 51 7.77 19.16 7.74
N ASP A 52 6.72 18.79 7.00
CA ASP A 52 5.48 18.21 7.51
C ASP A 52 5.47 16.67 7.43
N ALA A 53 6.58 16.04 7.00
CA ALA A 53 6.68 14.58 6.95
C ALA A 53 6.51 13.97 8.34
N SER A 54 5.56 13.04 8.46
CA SER A 54 5.11 12.48 9.73
C SER A 54 6.08 11.47 10.35
N PHE A 55 6.80 10.75 9.50
CA PHE A 55 7.80 9.75 9.89
C PHE A 55 8.75 9.42 8.74
N LEU A 56 9.81 8.69 9.06
CA LEU A 56 10.77 8.12 8.11
C LEU A 56 10.63 6.59 8.10
N MET A 57 10.37 6.00 6.93
CA MET A 57 10.33 4.56 6.69
C MET A 57 11.63 4.10 6.04
N SER A 58 12.23 3.04 6.57
CA SER A 58 13.42 2.42 6.00
C SER A 58 13.11 1.11 5.28
N GLY A 59 13.68 0.92 4.10
CA GLY A 59 13.70 -0.36 3.39
C GLY A 59 14.80 -1.32 3.84
N GLY A 60 15.42 -1.12 5.01
CA GLY A 60 16.50 -1.98 5.53
C GLY A 60 17.92 -1.47 5.29
N ASP A 61 18.88 -2.24 5.80
CA ASP A 61 20.32 -1.99 5.73
C ASP A 61 20.68 -0.61 6.29
N GLN A 62 20.50 -0.41 7.60
CA GLN A 62 20.91 0.86 8.23
C GLN A 62 22.43 0.96 8.33
N VAL A 63 23.09 -0.17 8.62
CA VAL A 63 24.55 -0.29 8.70
C VAL A 63 25.04 -1.38 7.74
N ASN A 64 26.32 -1.35 7.39
CA ASN A 64 26.92 -2.38 6.53
C ASN A 64 27.42 -3.60 7.32
N SER A 65 27.73 -3.44 8.59
CA SER A 65 28.24 -4.48 9.48
C SER A 65 27.38 -4.50 10.74
N ALA A 66 26.48 -5.49 10.87
CA ALA A 66 25.57 -5.63 12.01
C ALA A 66 26.22 -5.44 13.40
N GLY A 67 27.48 -5.84 13.57
CA GLY A 67 28.23 -5.73 14.82
C GLY A 67 28.94 -4.38 15.06
N SER A 68 28.83 -3.42 14.15
CA SER A 68 29.61 -2.18 14.18
C SER A 68 28.90 -1.06 14.93
N ALA A 69 29.24 -0.89 16.22
CA ALA A 69 28.77 0.26 16.99
C ALA A 69 29.19 1.61 16.38
N GLN A 70 30.28 1.65 15.60
CA GLN A 70 30.72 2.86 14.90
C GLN A 70 29.77 3.24 13.75
N GLU A 71 29.32 2.26 12.97
CA GLU A 71 28.36 2.50 11.88
C GLU A 71 26.99 2.89 12.44
N TYR A 72 26.53 2.24 13.52
CA TYR A 72 25.31 2.66 14.23
C TYR A 72 25.42 4.08 14.80
N THR A 73 26.60 4.44 15.35
CA THR A 73 26.86 5.82 15.79
C THR A 73 26.74 6.80 14.64
N GLY A 74 27.25 6.45 13.45
CA GLY A 74 27.11 7.26 12.24
C GLY A 74 25.66 7.37 11.76
N PHE A 75 24.94 6.26 11.70
CA PHE A 75 23.55 6.21 11.26
C PHE A 75 22.62 7.04 12.17
N LEU A 76 22.79 6.94 13.49
CA LEU A 76 21.96 7.60 14.50
C LEU A 76 22.43 9.02 14.88
N ALA A 77 23.59 9.47 14.38
CA ALA A 77 24.14 10.79 14.69
C ALA A 77 23.30 11.99 14.20
N PRO A 78 22.69 11.96 12.99
CA PRO A 78 21.86 13.07 12.52
C PRO A 78 20.71 13.37 13.48
N ARG A 79 20.46 14.65 13.76
CA ARG A 79 19.43 15.06 14.72
C ARG A 79 18.03 14.55 14.36
N GLN A 80 17.76 14.38 13.07
CA GLN A 80 16.48 13.93 12.53
C GLN A 80 16.15 12.52 13.04
N MET A 81 17.14 11.68 13.31
CA MET A 81 16.93 10.34 13.91
C MET A 81 16.45 10.41 15.37
N GLN A 82 16.47 11.60 15.98
CA GLN A 82 15.95 11.88 17.33
C GLN A 82 14.65 12.72 17.29
N GLU A 83 14.30 13.29 16.13
CA GLU A 83 13.17 14.20 15.95
C GLU A 83 12.01 13.51 15.21
N LEU A 84 12.30 12.66 14.22
CA LEU A 84 11.31 11.91 13.47
C LEU A 84 11.06 10.52 14.08
N ARG A 85 9.82 10.04 13.96
CA ARG A 85 9.52 8.62 14.12
C ARG A 85 10.23 7.84 13.02
N PHE A 86 10.73 6.66 13.35
CA PHE A 86 11.45 5.79 12.42
C PHE A 86 10.77 4.42 12.35
N SER A 87 10.15 4.12 11.21
CA SER A 87 9.63 2.79 10.87
C SER A 87 10.77 1.99 10.25
N VAL A 88 11.28 1.00 10.97
CA VAL A 88 12.48 0.26 10.58
C VAL A 88 12.13 -1.09 9.97
N THR A 89 12.71 -1.40 8.83
CA THR A 89 12.77 -2.75 8.26
C THR A 89 14.19 -3.27 8.47
N ASP A 90 14.36 -4.55 8.79
CA ASP A 90 15.70 -5.12 8.92
C ASP A 90 16.22 -5.62 7.58
N GLY A 91 17.45 -5.25 7.24
CA GLY A 91 18.15 -5.73 6.05
C GLY A 91 19.14 -6.84 6.34
N ASN A 92 19.71 -7.43 5.28
CA ASN A 92 20.63 -8.56 5.43
C ASN A 92 21.96 -8.16 6.08
N HIS A 93 22.27 -6.86 6.16
CA HIS A 93 23.42 -6.35 6.89
C HIS A 93 23.14 -6.05 8.37
N ASP A 94 21.88 -6.16 8.82
CA ASP A 94 21.47 -5.85 10.18
C ASP A 94 21.39 -7.10 11.09
N VAL A 95 21.28 -8.31 10.52
CA VAL A 95 20.84 -9.54 11.25
C VAL A 95 21.91 -10.28 12.06
N ALA A 96 23.20 -10.00 11.86
CA ALA A 96 24.30 -10.80 12.46
C ALA A 96 24.71 -10.35 13.88
N SER A 97 23.87 -9.55 14.56
CA SER A 97 24.21 -8.92 15.84
C SER A 97 22.96 -8.51 16.63
N SER A 98 23.06 -8.53 17.96
CA SER A 98 22.01 -7.99 18.84
C SER A 98 21.93 -6.46 18.85
N LEU A 99 22.85 -5.75 18.18
CA LEU A 99 22.83 -4.29 18.14
C LEU A 99 21.56 -3.75 17.47
N TYR A 100 21.03 -4.43 16.46
CA TYR A 100 19.78 -4.03 15.82
C TYR A 100 18.64 -3.93 16.85
N ASP A 101 18.39 -5.01 17.59
CA ASP A 101 17.34 -5.07 18.63
C ASP A 101 17.60 -4.15 19.83
N GLN A 102 18.86 -3.75 20.05
CA GLN A 102 19.22 -2.79 21.09
C GLN A 102 18.98 -1.34 20.67
N HIS A 103 18.99 -1.07 19.36
CA HIS A 103 18.80 0.27 18.80
C HIS A 103 17.36 0.55 18.37
N PHE A 104 16.61 -0.48 17.99
CA PHE A 104 15.27 -0.32 17.47
C PHE A 104 14.23 -1.13 18.25
N ALA A 105 13.04 -0.54 18.37
CA ALA A 105 11.88 -1.19 18.96
C ALA A 105 10.75 -1.20 17.93
N THR A 106 10.14 -2.37 17.72
CA THR A 106 9.05 -2.56 16.78
C THR A 106 7.73 -2.86 17.52
N PRO A 107 6.60 -2.23 17.13
CA PRO A 107 5.29 -2.49 17.72
C PRO A 107 4.66 -3.77 17.16
N ASN A 108 3.76 -4.40 17.90
CA ASN A 108 2.98 -5.57 17.46
C ASN A 108 3.81 -6.66 16.75
N LEU A 109 5.00 -6.93 17.30
CA LEU A 109 5.91 -7.97 16.83
C LEU A 109 5.25 -9.36 16.91
N SER A 110 5.36 -10.13 15.82
CA SER A 110 4.88 -11.51 15.74
C SER A 110 5.55 -12.37 16.82
N THR A 111 4.75 -13.24 17.44
CA THR A 111 5.27 -14.23 18.40
C THR A 111 5.79 -15.49 17.73
N GLU A 112 5.50 -15.69 16.45
CA GLU A 112 5.77 -16.92 15.72
C GLU A 112 6.82 -16.75 14.62
N HIS A 113 6.96 -15.54 14.07
CA HIS A 113 7.88 -15.22 12.99
C HIS A 113 8.88 -14.15 13.45
N PRO A 114 10.20 -14.36 13.28
CA PRO A 114 11.19 -13.40 13.75
C PRO A 114 11.03 -12.06 13.04
N ARG A 115 10.86 -10.97 13.81
CA ARG A 115 10.90 -9.57 13.35
C ARG A 115 9.86 -9.15 12.32
N ASP A 116 8.91 -10.02 11.98
CA ASP A 116 7.64 -9.63 11.37
C ASP A 116 6.81 -8.81 12.35
N TYR A 117 6.32 -7.65 11.94
CA TYR A 117 5.54 -6.78 12.82
C TYR A 117 4.59 -5.89 12.02
N TRP A 118 3.67 -5.21 12.71
CA TRP A 118 2.76 -4.29 12.05
C TRP A 118 2.45 -3.06 12.91
N TYR A 119 2.02 -1.99 12.25
CA TYR A 119 1.45 -0.83 12.89
C TYR A 119 0.44 -0.16 11.97
N ALA A 120 -0.34 0.75 12.54
CA ALA A 120 -1.17 1.66 11.78
C ALA A 120 -0.73 3.09 12.03
N PHE A 121 -0.83 3.92 10.99
CA PHE A 121 -0.61 5.34 11.08
C PHE A 121 -1.68 6.05 10.26
N ASN A 122 -2.52 6.86 10.92
CA ASN A 122 -3.74 7.43 10.33
C ASN A 122 -4.56 6.34 9.60
N ASP A 123 -4.83 6.53 8.31
CA ASP A 123 -5.67 5.65 7.48
C ASP A 123 -4.86 4.61 6.68
N MET A 124 -3.68 4.24 7.19
CA MET A 124 -2.77 3.28 6.57
C MET A 124 -2.36 2.18 7.55
N LEU A 125 -2.54 0.93 7.14
CA LEU A 125 -1.96 -0.26 7.76
C LEU A 125 -0.60 -0.54 7.13
N VAL A 126 0.42 -0.76 7.96
CA VAL A 126 1.75 -1.17 7.50
C VAL A 126 2.13 -2.51 8.13
N VAL A 127 2.51 -3.47 7.29
CA VAL A 127 3.06 -4.77 7.72
C VAL A 127 4.51 -4.86 7.26
N THR A 128 5.43 -5.14 8.18
CA THR A 128 6.85 -5.31 7.91
C THR A 128 7.25 -6.77 8.05
N LEU A 129 8.01 -7.30 7.09
CA LEU A 129 8.48 -8.70 7.10
C LEU A 129 10.01 -8.80 7.13
N ASP A 130 10.53 -9.75 7.89
CA ASP A 130 11.96 -10.11 7.90
C ASP A 130 12.28 -11.01 6.71
N SER A 131 12.47 -10.39 5.54
CA SER A 131 12.79 -11.11 4.28
C SER A 131 14.11 -11.88 4.28
N ASN A 132 14.93 -11.82 5.34
CA ASN A 132 16.10 -12.69 5.46
C ASN A 132 15.71 -14.17 5.61
N TYR A 133 14.49 -14.43 6.09
CA TYR A 133 13.90 -15.76 6.20
C TYR A 133 13.17 -16.14 4.91
N SER A 134 13.87 -16.84 4.01
CA SER A 134 13.38 -17.12 2.66
C SER A 134 13.20 -18.61 2.34
N SER A 135 13.20 -19.51 3.34
CA SER A 135 12.85 -20.91 3.08
C SER A 135 11.35 -21.04 2.79
N ALA A 136 10.94 -22.17 2.22
CA ALA A 136 9.52 -22.42 1.95
C ALA A 136 8.65 -22.39 3.22
N ALA A 137 9.21 -22.80 4.37
CA ALA A 137 8.51 -22.73 5.65
C ALA A 137 8.40 -21.30 6.18
N ASP A 138 9.48 -20.52 6.02
CA ASP A 138 9.50 -19.12 6.44
C ASP A 138 8.49 -18.29 5.62
N ILE A 139 8.50 -18.44 4.29
CA ILE A 139 7.57 -17.78 3.38
C ILE A 139 6.12 -18.14 3.71
N ALA A 140 5.85 -19.40 4.06
CA ALA A 140 4.51 -19.80 4.49
C ALA A 140 4.10 -19.11 5.80
N GLY A 141 5.04 -18.92 6.72
CA GLY A 141 4.84 -18.18 7.95
C GLY A 141 4.56 -16.68 7.72
N HIS A 142 5.39 -16.01 6.92
CA HIS A 142 5.14 -14.63 6.51
C HIS A 142 3.76 -14.47 5.86
N ALA A 143 3.36 -15.43 5.02
CA ALA A 143 2.04 -15.43 4.39
C ALA A 143 0.89 -15.67 5.38
N GLU A 144 1.10 -16.46 6.42
CA GLU A 144 0.12 -16.66 7.51
C GLU A 144 -0.04 -15.36 8.32
N PHE A 145 1.08 -14.74 8.71
CA PHE A 145 1.08 -13.46 9.42
C PHE A 145 0.41 -12.34 8.62
N LEU A 146 0.70 -12.22 7.32
CA LEU A 146 0.03 -11.27 6.44
C LEU A 146 -1.50 -11.50 6.41
N ARG A 147 -1.93 -12.76 6.26
CA ARG A 147 -3.37 -13.07 6.23
C ARG A 147 -4.05 -12.78 7.57
N GLU A 148 -3.38 -13.04 8.69
CA GLU A 148 -3.87 -12.70 10.02
C GLU A 148 -4.03 -11.18 10.16
N VAL A 149 -2.96 -10.42 9.96
CA VAL A 149 -2.96 -8.96 10.17
C VAL A 149 -3.90 -8.25 9.21
N VAL A 150 -3.82 -8.54 7.91
CA VAL A 150 -4.69 -7.90 6.91
C VAL A 150 -6.13 -8.36 7.06
N GLY A 151 -6.37 -9.65 7.35
CA GLY A 151 -7.73 -10.16 7.58
C GLY A 151 -8.40 -9.59 8.84
N GLU A 152 -7.64 -9.32 9.90
CA GLU A 152 -8.17 -8.75 11.15
C GLU A 152 -8.28 -7.23 11.14
N HIS A 153 -7.44 -6.54 10.37
CA HIS A 153 -7.29 -5.08 10.47
C HIS A 153 -7.44 -4.33 9.14
N GLY A 154 -7.26 -4.97 7.99
CA GLY A 154 -7.20 -4.32 6.68
C GLY A 154 -8.43 -3.49 6.35
N ASP A 155 -9.64 -4.01 6.61
CA ASP A 155 -10.91 -3.33 6.35
C ASP A 155 -11.09 -2.00 7.12
N ALA A 156 -10.25 -1.72 8.12
CA ALA A 156 -10.29 -0.49 8.90
C ALA A 156 -9.46 0.66 8.31
N TYR A 157 -8.72 0.43 7.23
CA TYR A 157 -7.79 1.39 6.64
C TYR A 157 -7.99 1.52 5.14
N SER A 158 -7.87 2.74 4.62
CA SER A 158 -7.92 2.98 3.17
C SER A 158 -6.70 2.49 2.42
N TRP A 159 -5.57 2.20 3.10
CA TRP A 159 -4.35 1.72 2.46
C TRP A 159 -3.69 0.59 3.25
N VAL A 160 -3.29 -0.47 2.56
CA VAL A 160 -2.46 -1.55 3.11
C VAL A 160 -1.11 -1.54 2.40
N VAL A 161 -0.06 -1.23 3.17
CA VAL A 161 1.32 -1.17 2.70
C VAL A 161 2.14 -2.28 3.34
N VAL A 162 2.99 -2.92 2.55
CA VAL A 162 3.97 -3.89 3.06
C VAL A 162 5.38 -3.37 2.85
N THR A 163 6.27 -3.63 3.80
CA THR A 163 7.70 -3.37 3.62
C THR A 163 8.54 -4.56 4.03
N PHE A 164 9.58 -4.82 3.25
CA PHE A 164 10.61 -5.80 3.54
C PHE A 164 11.85 -5.47 2.72
N HIS A 165 13.01 -5.93 3.15
CA HIS A 165 14.27 -5.48 2.58
C HIS A 165 14.53 -5.95 1.14
N HIS A 166 14.42 -7.25 0.86
CA HIS A 166 14.83 -7.83 -0.42
C HIS A 166 13.84 -7.48 -1.55
N SER A 167 14.30 -6.71 -2.53
CA SER A 167 13.45 -6.22 -3.61
C SER A 167 12.99 -7.32 -4.58
N LEU A 168 11.69 -7.62 -4.55
CA LEU A 168 11.12 -8.64 -5.43
C LEU A 168 11.18 -8.23 -6.90
N TYR A 169 11.02 -6.96 -7.25
CA TYR A 169 10.88 -6.50 -8.64
C TYR A 169 11.87 -5.40 -9.02
N SER A 170 13.15 -5.62 -8.73
CA SER A 170 14.22 -4.67 -9.02
C SER A 170 14.83 -4.80 -10.43
N GLN A 171 15.51 -3.73 -10.85
CA GLN A 171 16.35 -3.66 -12.05
C GLN A 171 17.82 -4.05 -11.85
N ALA A 172 18.25 -4.36 -10.63
CA ALA A 172 19.59 -4.87 -10.34
C ALA A 172 19.62 -6.40 -10.34
N PHE A 173 20.83 -6.94 -10.20
CA PHE A 173 21.11 -8.36 -10.41
C PHE A 173 20.58 -9.27 -9.30
N HIS A 174 20.35 -8.74 -8.09
CA HIS A 174 19.78 -9.50 -6.96
C HIS A 174 18.35 -9.97 -7.24
N SER A 175 17.66 -9.35 -8.21
CA SER A 175 16.38 -9.86 -8.73
C SER A 175 16.46 -11.31 -9.24
N ARG A 176 17.67 -11.86 -9.47
CA ARG A 176 17.92 -13.22 -9.95
C ARG A 176 18.41 -14.16 -8.85
N ASP A 177 18.62 -13.67 -7.63
CA ASP A 177 19.07 -14.48 -6.52
C ASP A 177 17.99 -15.46 -6.09
N ALA A 178 18.41 -16.63 -5.63
CA ALA A 178 17.51 -17.76 -5.44
C ALA A 178 16.51 -17.53 -4.30
N ASP A 179 16.91 -16.80 -3.27
CA ASP A 179 16.05 -16.30 -2.19
C ASP A 179 15.05 -15.26 -2.68
N VAL A 180 15.48 -14.26 -3.45
CA VAL A 180 14.57 -13.25 -4.02
C VAL A 180 13.54 -13.89 -4.95
N ILE A 181 13.93 -14.88 -5.75
CA ILE A 181 12.98 -15.64 -6.59
C ILE A 181 11.98 -16.39 -5.72
N ARG A 182 12.41 -17.07 -4.64
CA ARG A 182 11.49 -17.78 -3.73
C ARG A 182 10.51 -16.82 -3.05
N LEU A 183 11.01 -15.70 -2.52
CA LEU A 183 10.17 -14.67 -1.92
C LEU A 183 9.16 -14.11 -2.94
N ARG A 184 9.61 -13.81 -4.17
CA ARG A 184 8.74 -13.32 -5.25
C ARG A 184 7.63 -14.31 -5.59
N GLU A 185 7.98 -15.56 -5.82
CA GLU A 185 7.02 -16.60 -6.20
C GLU A 185 6.06 -16.95 -5.05
N GLY A 186 6.52 -16.85 -3.81
CA GLY A 186 5.74 -17.24 -2.63
C GLY A 186 4.89 -16.12 -2.01
N LEU A 187 5.36 -14.87 -2.03
CA LEU A 187 4.67 -13.75 -1.37
C LEU A 187 3.82 -12.92 -2.34
N SER A 188 4.26 -12.67 -3.57
CA SER A 188 3.51 -11.77 -4.49
C SER A 188 2.06 -12.23 -4.73
N PRO A 189 1.76 -13.54 -4.91
CA PRO A 189 0.37 -14.00 -4.99
C PRO A 189 -0.44 -13.75 -3.72
N VAL A 190 0.19 -13.82 -2.54
CA VAL A 190 -0.47 -13.55 -1.25
C VAL A 190 -0.73 -12.06 -1.06
N LEU A 191 0.21 -11.21 -1.47
CA LEU A 191 0.06 -9.76 -1.45
C LEU A 191 -1.11 -9.31 -2.35
N SER A 192 -1.22 -9.88 -3.56
CA SER A 192 -2.38 -9.68 -4.43
C SER A 192 -3.68 -10.25 -3.86
N GLU A 193 -3.65 -11.47 -3.30
CA GLU A 193 -4.83 -12.07 -2.63
C GLU A 193 -5.39 -11.17 -1.52
N LEU A 194 -4.51 -10.46 -0.82
CA LEU A 194 -4.85 -9.61 0.31
C LEU A 194 -5.14 -8.15 -0.06
N GLY A 195 -5.08 -7.79 -1.34
CA GLY A 195 -5.30 -6.40 -1.78
C GLY A 195 -4.29 -5.41 -1.21
N VAL A 196 -3.03 -5.82 -1.07
CA VAL A 196 -1.94 -4.91 -0.70
C VAL A 196 -1.75 -3.89 -1.81
N ASP A 197 -1.74 -2.60 -1.47
CA ASP A 197 -1.67 -1.54 -2.47
C ASP A 197 -0.24 -1.31 -2.96
N ALA A 198 0.69 -1.21 -2.01
CA ALA A 198 2.08 -0.88 -2.29
C ALA A 198 3.06 -1.65 -1.42
N VAL A 199 4.22 -1.94 -2.00
CA VAL A 199 5.34 -2.61 -1.35
C VAL A 199 6.60 -1.78 -1.48
N PHE A 200 7.28 -1.54 -0.35
CA PHE A 200 8.54 -0.80 -0.32
C PHE A 200 9.72 -1.67 0.12
N SER A 201 10.80 -1.62 -0.65
CA SER A 201 12.01 -2.42 -0.44
C SER A 201 13.30 -1.65 -0.72
N GLY A 202 14.42 -2.14 -0.20
CA GLY A 202 15.78 -1.63 -0.45
C GLY A 202 16.63 -2.65 -1.21
N HIS A 203 17.79 -3.01 -0.66
CA HIS A 203 18.69 -4.10 -1.06
C HIS A 203 19.45 -3.90 -2.37
N ASP A 204 18.81 -3.32 -3.37
CA ASP A 204 19.26 -3.36 -4.76
C ASP A 204 19.95 -2.07 -5.20
N HIS A 205 19.98 -1.02 -4.37
CA HIS A 205 20.68 0.23 -4.64
C HIS A 205 20.50 0.73 -6.09
N ILE A 206 19.26 0.66 -6.58
CA ILE A 206 18.80 1.18 -7.87
C ILE A 206 17.32 1.47 -7.74
N TYR A 207 16.92 2.69 -8.12
CA TYR A 207 15.50 3.01 -8.08
C TYR A 207 14.76 2.19 -9.15
N THR A 208 13.73 1.46 -8.72
CA THR A 208 12.85 0.68 -9.61
C THR A 208 11.41 0.81 -9.15
N ARG A 209 10.52 1.16 -10.08
CA ARG A 209 9.06 1.06 -9.96
C ARG A 209 8.58 -0.06 -10.87
N SER A 210 7.82 -1.01 -10.31
CA SER A 210 7.17 -2.04 -11.13
C SER A 210 5.99 -1.49 -11.92
N HIS A 211 5.51 -2.24 -12.91
CA HIS A 211 4.10 -2.16 -13.28
C HIS A 211 3.22 -2.54 -12.08
N LEU A 212 1.91 -2.30 -12.17
CA LEU A 212 1.00 -3.04 -11.29
C LEU A 212 1.18 -4.54 -11.52
N MET A 213 1.19 -5.32 -10.44
CA MET A 213 1.45 -6.75 -10.49
C MET A 213 0.23 -7.52 -9.95
N GLU A 214 -0.29 -8.45 -10.75
CA GLU A 214 -1.27 -9.45 -10.36
C GLU A 214 -0.52 -10.75 -10.01
N GLY A 215 -0.26 -10.96 -8.73
CA GLY A 215 0.68 -11.95 -8.23
C GLY A 215 2.07 -11.71 -8.83
N THR A 216 2.54 -12.64 -9.66
CA THR A 216 3.82 -12.49 -10.37
C THR A 216 3.70 -11.92 -11.79
N THR A 217 2.48 -11.57 -12.22
CA THR A 217 2.18 -11.18 -13.60
C THR A 217 2.11 -9.66 -13.71
N PRO A 218 2.93 -9.02 -14.55
CA PRO A 218 2.84 -7.58 -14.74
C PRO A 218 1.62 -7.19 -15.58
N VAL A 219 0.85 -6.21 -15.10
CA VAL A 219 -0.23 -5.55 -15.83
C VAL A 219 0.39 -4.44 -16.67
N VAL A 220 0.83 -4.81 -17.88
CA VAL A 220 1.54 -3.89 -18.77
C VAL A 220 0.54 -2.92 -19.43
N PRO A 221 0.66 -1.59 -19.19
CA PRO A 221 -0.23 -0.62 -19.80
C PRO A 221 0.00 -0.48 -21.31
N ALA A 222 -1.03 0.00 -22.02
CA ALA A 222 -0.91 0.28 -23.46
C ALA A 222 0.00 1.50 -23.74
N ALA A 223 0.01 2.47 -22.83
CA ALA A 223 0.93 3.60 -22.86
C ALA A 223 2.27 3.21 -22.23
N THR A 224 3.36 3.79 -22.71
CA THR A 224 4.67 3.63 -22.05
C THR A 224 4.63 4.34 -20.70
N PRO A 225 5.00 3.68 -19.60
CA PRO A 225 5.07 4.30 -18.28
C PRO A 225 6.00 5.52 -18.27
N GLY A 226 5.66 6.51 -17.46
CA GLY A 226 6.44 7.74 -17.30
C GLY A 226 6.27 8.38 -15.93
N VAL A 227 6.99 9.48 -15.72
CA VAL A 227 6.85 10.32 -14.53
C VAL A 227 5.48 11.00 -14.55
N GLY A 228 4.77 10.95 -13.44
CA GLY A 228 3.41 11.47 -13.27
C GLY A 228 2.31 10.48 -13.68
N ASP A 229 2.63 9.18 -13.73
CA ASP A 229 1.63 8.14 -14.03
C ASP A 229 0.58 8.10 -12.90
N VAL A 230 -0.70 8.14 -13.28
CA VAL A 230 -1.82 7.84 -12.38
C VAL A 230 -2.34 6.44 -12.71
N LEU A 231 -2.24 5.54 -11.74
CA LEU A 231 -2.59 4.14 -11.82
C LEU A 231 -3.87 3.90 -11.01
N VAL A 232 -4.86 3.25 -11.61
CA VAL A 232 -6.08 2.81 -10.92
C VAL A 232 -6.00 1.29 -10.83
N PRO A 233 -5.50 0.72 -9.70
CA PRO A 233 -5.37 -0.73 -9.55
C PRO A 233 -6.74 -1.40 -9.39
N ASP A 234 -6.86 -2.62 -9.93
CA ASP A 234 -7.88 -3.57 -9.48
C ASP A 234 -7.49 -4.13 -8.09
N ASP A 235 -8.45 -4.74 -7.37
CA ASP A 235 -8.27 -5.19 -5.98
C ASP A 235 -7.09 -6.17 -5.77
N ASP A 236 -6.62 -6.86 -6.82
CA ASP A 236 -5.53 -7.84 -6.75
C ASP A 236 -4.20 -7.35 -7.35
N GLN A 237 -4.07 -6.04 -7.58
CA GLN A 237 -2.93 -5.43 -8.24
C GLN A 237 -2.07 -4.60 -7.29
N VAL A 238 -0.81 -5.00 -7.15
CA VAL A 238 0.14 -4.40 -6.19
C VAL A 238 1.21 -3.59 -6.92
N LEU A 239 1.56 -2.41 -6.42
CA LEU A 239 2.72 -1.63 -6.86
C LEU A 239 3.96 -1.96 -6.01
N TYR A 240 5.12 -2.15 -6.64
CA TYR A 240 6.38 -2.35 -5.93
C TYR A 240 7.35 -1.21 -6.21
N ILE A 241 7.93 -0.67 -5.15
CA ILE A 241 8.92 0.41 -5.18
C ILE A 241 10.20 -0.06 -4.49
N THR A 242 11.29 -0.06 -5.24
CA THR A 242 12.65 -0.29 -4.74
C THR A 242 13.37 1.03 -4.59
N GLY A 243 13.82 1.33 -3.37
CA GLY A 243 14.67 2.47 -3.07
C GLY A 243 16.08 2.32 -3.65
N ASN A 244 16.68 3.44 -4.04
CA ASN A 244 18.13 3.53 -4.25
C ASN A 244 18.84 3.79 -2.91
N SER A 245 20.16 3.96 -2.91
CA SER A 245 20.88 4.38 -1.71
C SER A 245 20.51 5.80 -1.27
N ALA A 246 20.16 5.95 0.00
CA ALA A 246 19.83 7.25 0.59
C ALA A 246 21.04 8.00 1.14
N SER A 247 22.16 7.33 1.44
CA SER A 247 23.41 7.97 1.88
C SER A 247 24.40 8.20 0.74
N GLY A 248 24.24 7.44 -0.34
CA GLY A 248 25.19 7.35 -1.44
C GLY A 248 26.39 6.45 -1.19
N SER A 249 26.29 5.53 -0.22
CA SER A 249 27.35 4.60 0.15
C SER A 249 27.63 3.53 -0.91
N LYS A 250 26.61 3.11 -1.68
CA LYS A 250 26.72 2.02 -2.67
C LYS A 250 25.63 2.14 -3.76
N TYR A 251 25.94 1.69 -4.97
CA TYR A 251 25.02 1.70 -6.14
C TYR A 251 25.23 0.47 -7.02
N TYR A 252 24.15 -0.11 -7.55
CA TYR A 252 24.22 -1.16 -8.55
C TYR A 252 23.89 -0.66 -9.95
N ALA A 253 24.38 -1.40 -10.95
CA ALA A 253 24.14 -1.11 -12.35
C ALA A 253 22.86 -1.79 -12.83
N PHE A 254 22.26 -1.23 -13.88
CA PHE A 254 21.16 -1.84 -14.63
C PHE A 254 21.49 -3.26 -15.12
N ASP A 255 20.67 -4.24 -14.76
CA ASP A 255 20.82 -5.67 -15.10
C ASP A 255 19.86 -6.11 -16.23
N GLY A 256 19.84 -5.35 -17.32
CA GLY A 256 19.03 -5.68 -18.50
C GLY A 256 17.53 -5.44 -18.28
N GLN A 257 16.76 -5.42 -19.37
CA GLN A 257 15.31 -5.19 -19.30
C GLN A 257 14.61 -6.35 -18.58
N LYS A 258 13.62 -6.04 -17.73
CA LYS A 258 12.79 -7.02 -17.03
C LYS A 258 11.31 -6.75 -17.36
N PRO A 259 10.47 -7.79 -17.45
CA PRO A 259 9.07 -7.62 -17.87
C PRO A 259 8.18 -6.92 -16.84
N TRP A 260 8.62 -6.82 -15.58
CA TRP A 260 7.87 -6.19 -14.49
C TRP A 260 8.16 -4.70 -14.34
N THR A 261 9.11 -4.14 -15.08
CA THR A 261 9.62 -2.79 -14.84
C THR A 261 8.75 -1.75 -15.51
N GLY A 262 8.09 -0.91 -14.70
CA GLY A 262 7.43 0.29 -15.18
C GLY A 262 8.44 1.39 -15.48
N LEU A 263 9.18 1.79 -14.46
CA LEU A 263 10.22 2.82 -14.55
C LEU A 263 11.43 2.43 -13.69
N TRP A 264 12.61 2.87 -14.08
CA TRP A 264 13.82 2.73 -13.26
C TRP A 264 14.75 3.91 -13.53
N GLU A 265 15.61 4.23 -12.56
CA GLU A 265 16.65 5.24 -12.76
C GLU A 265 17.91 4.91 -11.92
N GLN A 266 19.09 5.21 -12.46
CA GLN A 266 20.35 5.12 -11.73
C GLN A 266 21.38 6.15 -12.20
N GLU A 267 21.42 7.28 -11.52
CA GLU A 267 22.42 8.34 -11.74
C GLU A 267 23.60 8.28 -10.75
N ARG A 268 23.61 7.29 -9.85
CA ARG A 268 24.63 7.07 -8.81
C ARG A 268 24.74 8.25 -7.84
N THR A 269 23.59 8.82 -7.55
CA THR A 269 23.37 9.91 -6.60
C THR A 269 22.37 9.44 -5.55
N PRO A 270 22.45 9.97 -4.31
CA PRO A 270 21.49 9.61 -3.28
C PRO A 270 20.08 9.99 -3.72
N SER A 271 19.09 9.19 -3.34
CA SER A 271 17.68 9.50 -3.56
C SER A 271 16.81 9.06 -2.38
N TYR A 272 15.60 9.59 -2.34
CA TYR A 272 14.54 9.22 -1.39
C TYR A 272 13.19 9.38 -2.05
N SER A 273 12.14 8.86 -1.42
CA SER A 273 10.77 9.13 -1.82
C SER A 273 10.03 9.90 -0.74
N GLU A 274 9.24 10.88 -1.14
CA GLU A 274 8.10 11.36 -0.37
C GLU A 274 6.89 10.51 -0.76
N VAL A 275 6.05 10.20 0.22
CA VAL A 275 4.79 9.52 0.00
C VAL A 275 3.68 10.36 0.59
N ASP A 276 2.82 10.92 -0.26
CA ASP A 276 1.62 11.67 0.10
C ASP A 276 0.41 10.73 0.10
N VAL A 277 -0.31 10.69 1.21
CA VAL A 277 -1.44 9.78 1.44
C VAL A 277 -2.69 10.59 1.74
N THR A 278 -3.77 10.28 1.03
CA THR A 278 -5.14 10.77 1.26
C THR A 278 -6.08 9.55 1.22
N PRO A 279 -7.37 9.65 1.58
CA PRO A 279 -8.30 8.52 1.45
C PRO A 279 -8.45 7.99 0.03
N GLU A 280 -8.22 8.84 -0.97
CA GLU A 280 -8.50 8.55 -2.38
C GLU A 280 -7.24 8.28 -3.20
N ALA A 281 -6.10 8.81 -2.78
CA ALA A 281 -4.84 8.75 -3.52
C ALA A 281 -3.63 8.51 -2.62
N PHE A 282 -2.69 7.72 -3.14
CA PHE A 282 -1.39 7.41 -2.55
C PHE A 282 -0.32 7.74 -3.61
N THR A 283 0.43 8.81 -3.41
CA THR A 283 1.40 9.32 -4.39
C THR A 283 2.82 9.14 -3.88
N VAL A 284 3.67 8.50 -4.68
CA VAL A 284 5.09 8.32 -4.40
C VAL A 284 5.89 9.21 -5.34
N THR A 285 6.59 10.18 -4.80
CA THR A 285 7.50 11.06 -5.55
C THR A 285 8.93 10.80 -5.13
N THR A 286 9.74 10.28 -6.04
CA THR A 286 11.15 9.99 -5.79
C THR A 286 12.02 11.12 -6.29
N TYR A 287 12.90 11.63 -5.42
CA TYR A 287 13.79 12.74 -5.71
C TYR A 287 15.25 12.32 -5.70
N GLU A 288 16.04 12.84 -6.64
CA GLU A 288 17.48 12.93 -6.48
C GLU A 288 17.79 13.95 -5.38
N THR A 289 18.49 13.51 -4.34
CA THR A 289 18.56 14.26 -3.08
C THR A 289 19.24 15.61 -3.27
N ALA A 290 20.37 15.68 -3.96
CA ALA A 290 21.20 16.88 -4.03
C ALA A 290 20.52 18.06 -4.75
N THR A 291 19.71 17.81 -5.78
CA THR A 291 19.16 18.84 -6.68
C THR A 291 17.65 19.01 -6.60
N ALA A 292 16.94 18.14 -5.89
CA ALA A 292 15.47 18.09 -5.86
C ALA A 292 14.83 17.68 -7.19
N ARG A 293 15.61 17.14 -8.12
CA ARG A 293 15.05 16.65 -9.38
C ARG A 293 14.17 15.44 -9.09
N VAL A 294 12.92 15.52 -9.54
CA VAL A 294 12.01 14.36 -9.57
C VAL A 294 12.59 13.32 -10.53
N MET A 295 12.91 12.14 -9.98
CA MET A 295 13.32 10.94 -10.71
C MET A 295 12.08 10.20 -11.22
N ASP A 296 11.06 10.08 -10.36
CA ASP A 296 9.77 9.49 -10.69
C ASP A 296 8.66 10.08 -9.81
N GLU A 297 7.43 10.00 -10.30
CA GLU A 297 6.21 10.33 -9.59
C GLU A 297 5.14 9.36 -10.08
N VAL A 298 4.48 8.68 -9.14
CA VAL A 298 3.38 7.77 -9.45
C VAL A 298 2.30 7.91 -8.40
N THR A 299 1.05 7.96 -8.85
CA THR A 299 -0.13 7.99 -7.98
C THR A 299 -0.89 6.68 -8.14
N LEU A 300 -1.12 5.96 -7.05
CA LEU A 300 -2.22 5.01 -6.94
C LEU A 300 -3.49 5.79 -6.60
N GLN A 301 -4.47 5.75 -7.48
CA GLN A 301 -5.75 6.39 -7.31
C GLN A 301 -6.80 5.31 -7.08
N ARG A 302 -7.51 5.37 -5.95
CA ARG A 302 -8.69 4.53 -5.73
C ARG A 302 -9.67 4.75 -6.86
N ALA A 303 -10.19 3.66 -7.43
CA ALA A 303 -11.25 3.75 -8.41
C ALA A 303 -12.38 4.61 -7.82
N PRO A 304 -13.00 5.50 -8.62
CA PRO A 304 -14.12 6.30 -8.13
C PRO A 304 -15.17 5.37 -7.51
N GLN A 305 -15.34 5.45 -6.20
CA GLN A 305 -16.42 4.73 -5.55
C GLN A 305 -17.70 5.35 -6.07
N GLY A 306 -18.51 4.60 -6.82
CA GLY A 306 -19.82 5.10 -7.21
C GLY A 306 -20.63 5.54 -5.98
N PRO A 307 -21.71 6.29 -6.20
CA PRO A 307 -22.37 7.05 -5.14
C PRO A 307 -22.87 6.16 -4.00
N GLU A 308 -22.86 6.71 -2.79
CA GLU A 308 -23.41 6.08 -1.61
C GLU A 308 -24.93 5.99 -1.70
N LEU A 309 -25.45 4.75 -1.62
CA LEU A 309 -26.85 4.48 -1.46
C LEU A 309 -27.09 3.93 -0.05
N VAL A 310 -28.08 4.47 0.62
CA VAL A 310 -28.44 4.11 2.00
C VAL A 310 -29.85 3.54 2.07
N ALA A 311 -30.18 2.92 3.22
CA ALA A 311 -31.48 2.33 3.48
C ALA A 311 -31.96 1.37 2.36
N LEU A 312 -31.04 0.54 1.87
CA LEU A 312 -31.29 -0.48 0.85
C LEU A 312 -32.19 -1.57 1.42
N THR A 313 -33.28 -1.90 0.71
CA THR A 313 -34.17 -3.00 1.10
C THR A 313 -34.68 -3.75 -0.12
N ALA A 314 -34.78 -5.07 0.00
CA ALA A 314 -35.41 -5.93 -0.99
C ALA A 314 -36.35 -6.89 -0.27
N GLN A 315 -37.66 -6.60 -0.32
CA GLN A 315 -38.66 -7.31 0.48
C GLN A 315 -39.63 -8.06 -0.42
N PRO A 316 -39.75 -9.40 -0.26
CA PRO A 316 -40.81 -10.13 -0.93
C PRO A 316 -42.17 -9.79 -0.30
N ARG A 317 -43.24 -9.74 -1.10
CA ARG A 317 -44.60 -9.49 -0.63
C ARG A 317 -45.66 -10.16 -1.48
N CYS A 318 -46.77 -10.50 -0.85
CA CYS A 318 -47.95 -11.04 -1.54
C CYS A 318 -48.92 -9.92 -1.91
N LEU A 319 -49.28 -9.82 -3.19
CA LEU A 319 -50.31 -8.92 -3.69
C LEU A 319 -51.33 -9.73 -4.49
N ALA A 320 -52.56 -9.79 -3.98
CA ALA A 320 -53.67 -10.53 -4.59
C ALA A 320 -53.31 -11.99 -4.96
N GLY A 321 -52.59 -12.69 -4.07
CA GLY A 321 -52.17 -14.09 -4.26
C GLY A 321 -50.93 -14.28 -5.14
N SER A 322 -50.34 -13.22 -5.70
CA SER A 322 -49.09 -13.29 -6.46
C SER A 322 -47.91 -12.75 -5.66
N ALA A 323 -46.72 -13.33 -5.83
CA ALA A 323 -45.49 -12.85 -5.21
C ALA A 323 -44.88 -11.67 -6.00
N TYR A 324 -44.34 -10.71 -5.27
CA TYR A 324 -43.61 -9.55 -5.76
C TYR A 324 -42.33 -9.36 -4.94
N VAL A 325 -41.29 -8.78 -5.53
CA VAL A 325 -40.12 -8.27 -4.80
C VAL A 325 -40.13 -6.76 -4.88
N ALA A 326 -40.21 -6.08 -3.74
CA ALA A 326 -40.14 -4.63 -3.64
C ALA A 326 -38.73 -4.20 -3.27
N VAL A 327 -38.06 -3.46 -4.16
CA VAL A 327 -36.70 -2.97 -3.97
C VAL A 327 -36.74 -1.46 -3.77
N ARG A 328 -35.98 -0.97 -2.78
CA ARG A 328 -35.82 0.45 -2.46
C ARG A 328 -34.35 0.74 -2.17
N ALA A 329 -33.88 1.90 -2.64
CA ALA A 329 -32.59 2.46 -2.26
C ALA A 329 -32.71 3.98 -2.16
N THR A 330 -32.04 4.59 -1.19
CA THR A 330 -32.07 6.04 -0.94
C THR A 330 -30.74 6.64 -1.36
N ASN A 331 -30.78 7.77 -2.06
CA ASN A 331 -29.58 8.51 -2.39
C ASN A 331 -28.97 9.12 -1.12
N GLY A 332 -27.76 8.71 -0.75
CA GLY A 332 -26.98 9.24 0.37
C GLY A 332 -26.17 10.49 0.03
N GLU A 333 -25.98 10.78 -1.26
CA GLU A 333 -25.20 11.91 -1.74
C GLU A 333 -25.94 13.25 -1.61
N ASP A 334 -25.15 14.34 -1.61
CA ASP A 334 -25.64 15.72 -1.66
C ASP A 334 -25.96 16.21 -3.09
N VAL A 335 -25.77 15.35 -4.09
CA VAL A 335 -26.10 15.58 -5.51
C VAL A 335 -27.06 14.51 -6.06
N PRO A 336 -27.82 14.77 -7.14
CA PRO A 336 -28.69 13.76 -7.74
C PRO A 336 -27.92 12.56 -8.31
N VAL A 337 -28.42 11.35 -8.05
CA VAL A 337 -27.79 10.08 -8.43
C VAL A 337 -28.72 9.26 -9.32
N ASP A 338 -28.19 8.61 -10.35
CA ASP A 338 -28.94 7.62 -11.12
C ASP A 338 -28.93 6.27 -10.37
N VAL A 339 -30.10 5.64 -10.19
CA VAL A 339 -30.21 4.36 -9.46
C VAL A 339 -30.87 3.30 -10.32
N THR A 340 -30.23 2.15 -10.47
CA THR A 340 -30.77 0.97 -11.15
C THR A 340 -31.07 -0.15 -10.17
N LEU A 341 -32.31 -0.64 -10.16
CA LEU A 341 -32.78 -1.74 -9.33
C LEU A 341 -32.91 -2.99 -10.21
N THR A 342 -32.09 -4.02 -9.99
CA THR A 342 -32.04 -5.22 -10.84
C THR A 342 -32.40 -6.47 -10.04
N THR A 343 -33.39 -7.21 -10.52
CA THR A 343 -33.83 -8.49 -9.95
C THR A 343 -33.87 -9.57 -11.04
N PRO A 344 -33.93 -10.87 -10.70
CA PRO A 344 -34.20 -11.93 -11.67
C PRO A 344 -35.51 -11.75 -12.46
N PHE A 345 -36.42 -10.90 -11.98
CA PHE A 345 -37.75 -10.67 -12.54
C PHE A 345 -37.85 -9.39 -13.37
N GLY A 346 -36.76 -8.63 -13.49
CA GLY A 346 -36.67 -7.40 -14.28
C GLY A 346 -35.75 -6.36 -13.64
N SER A 347 -35.49 -5.30 -14.40
CA SER A 347 -34.67 -4.17 -13.98
C SER A 347 -35.41 -2.85 -14.18
N ARG A 348 -35.11 -1.85 -13.35
CA ARG A 348 -35.66 -0.49 -13.43
C ARG A 348 -34.61 0.55 -13.04
N SER A 349 -34.32 1.47 -13.95
CA SER A 349 -33.53 2.67 -13.66
C SER A 349 -34.43 3.86 -13.30
N VAL A 350 -33.98 4.66 -12.34
CA VAL A 350 -34.56 5.92 -11.90
C VAL A 350 -33.44 6.94 -11.97
N ALA A 351 -33.55 7.87 -12.92
CA ALA A 351 -32.53 8.91 -13.09
C ALA A 351 -32.70 10.05 -12.09
N ALA A 352 -31.60 10.70 -11.73
CA ALA A 352 -31.54 11.90 -10.90
C ALA A 352 -32.38 11.81 -9.61
N VAL A 353 -32.22 10.71 -8.87
CA VAL A 353 -32.76 10.55 -7.51
C VAL A 353 -32.15 11.63 -6.64
N ALA A 354 -32.96 12.58 -6.17
CA ALA A 354 -32.48 13.70 -5.38
C ALA A 354 -31.90 13.25 -4.02
N PRO A 355 -30.98 14.04 -3.42
CA PRO A 355 -30.44 13.79 -2.08
C PRO A 355 -31.51 13.42 -1.04
N GLY A 356 -31.29 12.33 -0.30
CA GLY A 356 -32.22 11.84 0.73
C GLY A 356 -33.53 11.24 0.20
N THR A 357 -33.73 11.15 -1.13
CA THR A 357 -34.92 10.53 -1.74
C THR A 357 -34.63 9.11 -2.22
N SER A 358 -35.67 8.32 -2.50
CA SER A 358 -35.50 6.90 -2.86
C SER A 358 -35.94 6.57 -4.28
N ALA A 359 -35.14 5.75 -4.96
CA ALA A 359 -35.62 4.90 -6.04
C ALA A 359 -36.42 3.74 -5.45
N TYR A 360 -37.52 3.37 -6.11
CA TYR A 360 -38.40 2.29 -5.68
C TYR A 360 -39.03 1.59 -6.87
N GLN A 361 -39.03 0.26 -6.86
CA GLN A 361 -39.79 -0.54 -7.80
C GLN A 361 -40.27 -1.84 -7.16
N SER A 362 -41.47 -2.27 -7.53
CA SER A 362 -41.95 -3.62 -7.21
C SER A 362 -42.03 -4.47 -8.46
N PHE A 363 -41.29 -5.58 -8.46
CA PHE A 363 -41.18 -6.49 -9.58
C PHE A 363 -42.13 -7.67 -9.41
N PRO A 364 -43.04 -7.93 -10.36
CA PRO A 364 -43.91 -9.10 -10.31
C PRO A 364 -43.08 -10.36 -10.57
N VAL A 365 -43.10 -11.31 -9.63
CA VAL A 365 -42.38 -12.60 -9.76
C VAL A 365 -43.04 -13.50 -10.81
N ARG A 366 -44.34 -13.28 -11.10
CA ARG A 366 -45.18 -14.12 -11.97
C ARG A 366 -45.31 -15.57 -11.48
N SER A 367 -45.13 -15.75 -10.17
CA SER A 367 -45.35 -16.99 -9.41
C SER A 367 -46.04 -16.64 -8.09
N THR A 368 -46.52 -17.66 -7.38
CA THR A 368 -46.99 -17.52 -5.99
C THR A 368 -45.85 -17.58 -4.99
N SER A 369 -44.62 -17.92 -5.40
CA SER A 369 -43.46 -17.98 -4.50
C SER A 369 -42.22 -17.33 -5.08
N VAL A 370 -41.32 -16.90 -4.20
CA VAL A 370 -39.94 -16.46 -4.46
C VAL A 370 -39.01 -17.15 -3.48
N GLU A 371 -37.87 -17.64 -3.96
CA GLU A 371 -36.85 -18.26 -3.12
C GLU A 371 -35.96 -17.21 -2.46
N ALA A 372 -35.21 -17.61 -1.44
CA ALA A 372 -34.20 -16.74 -0.85
C ALA A 372 -33.05 -16.51 -1.85
N GLY A 373 -32.52 -15.30 -1.89
CA GLY A 373 -31.45 -14.91 -2.80
C GLY A 373 -31.05 -13.46 -2.56
N SER A 374 -30.60 -12.79 -3.61
CA SER A 374 -30.26 -11.37 -3.56
C SER A 374 -30.67 -10.64 -4.83
N VAL A 375 -30.65 -9.31 -4.76
CA VAL A 375 -30.88 -8.41 -5.89
C VAL A 375 -29.77 -7.37 -5.89
N THR A 376 -29.43 -6.86 -7.07
CA THR A 376 -28.40 -5.85 -7.23
C THR A 376 -29.06 -4.47 -7.33
N VAL A 377 -28.60 -3.53 -6.52
CA VAL A 377 -28.89 -2.10 -6.66
C VAL A 377 -27.60 -1.41 -7.12
N THR A 378 -27.66 -0.66 -8.20
CA THR A 378 -26.52 0.11 -8.72
C THR A 378 -26.80 1.60 -8.58
N GLY A 379 -25.91 2.34 -7.92
CA GLY A 379 -25.87 3.81 -7.98
C GLY A 379 -24.86 4.25 -9.03
N THR A 380 -25.18 5.30 -9.79
CA THR A 380 -24.28 5.89 -10.80
C THR A 380 -24.25 7.41 -10.67
N LEU A 381 -23.05 7.98 -10.57
CA LEU A 381 -22.78 9.42 -10.50
C LEU A 381 -21.52 9.73 -11.31
N ASP A 382 -21.58 10.69 -12.22
CA ASP A 382 -20.45 11.15 -13.04
C ASP A 382 -19.64 10.04 -13.73
N GLY A 383 -20.31 8.95 -14.12
CA GLY A 383 -19.71 7.80 -14.79
C GLY A 383 -19.14 6.73 -13.85
N ALA A 384 -19.01 7.02 -12.56
CA ALA A 384 -18.69 6.05 -11.52
C ALA A 384 -19.95 5.27 -11.11
N SER A 385 -19.81 3.98 -10.80
CA SER A 385 -20.94 3.14 -10.34
C SER A 385 -20.57 2.27 -9.16
N ARG A 386 -21.53 2.04 -8.27
CA ARG A 386 -21.37 1.17 -7.10
C ARG A 386 -22.56 0.23 -6.99
N ASP A 387 -22.27 -1.06 -6.91
CA ASP A 387 -23.25 -2.12 -6.76
C ASP A 387 -23.43 -2.51 -5.29
N TYR A 388 -24.67 -2.78 -4.93
CA TYR A 388 -25.09 -3.22 -3.60
C TYR A 388 -25.90 -4.50 -3.76
N GLU A 389 -25.41 -5.59 -3.18
CA GLU A 389 -26.17 -6.84 -3.07
C GLU A 389 -27.11 -6.77 -1.86
N VAL A 390 -28.42 -6.82 -2.14
CA VAL A 390 -29.46 -6.68 -1.13
C VAL A 390 -30.18 -8.03 -0.98
N PRO A 391 -30.15 -8.67 0.20
CA PRO A 391 -30.74 -9.98 0.39
C PRO A 391 -32.27 -9.95 0.30
N VAL A 392 -32.84 -10.99 -0.30
CA VAL A 392 -34.28 -11.25 -0.39
C VAL A 392 -34.59 -12.55 0.33
N SER A 393 -35.55 -12.53 1.25
CA SER A 393 -36.03 -13.75 1.91
C SER A 393 -36.98 -14.56 1.03
N ALA A 394 -37.11 -15.85 1.30
CA ALA A 394 -38.13 -16.67 0.64
C ALA A 394 -39.55 -16.26 1.08
N LEU A 395 -40.51 -16.38 0.17
CA LEU A 395 -41.93 -16.14 0.45
C LEU A 395 -42.81 -17.02 -0.44
N THR A 396 -43.90 -17.54 0.13
CA THR A 396 -44.99 -18.20 -0.62
C THR A 396 -46.31 -17.52 -0.28
N CYS A 397 -47.09 -17.22 -1.32
CA CYS A 397 -48.39 -16.57 -1.27
C CYS A 397 -49.50 -17.59 -1.46
N GLY A 398 -50.28 -17.83 -0.41
CA GLY A 398 -51.40 -18.77 -0.43
C GLY A 398 -51.04 -20.12 0.18
#